data_AF-A0A962CCX5-F1
#
_entry.id   AF-A0A962CCX5-F1
#
_cell.length_a   1.000
_cell.length_b   1.000
_cell.length_c   1.000
_cell.angle_alpha   90.00
_cell.angle_beta   90.00
_cell.angle_gamma   90.00
#
_symmetry.space_group_name_H-M   'P 1'
#
loop_
_entity.id
_entity.type
_entity.pdbx_description
1 polymer ?
#
loop_
_entity_poly.entity_id
_entity_poly.type
_entity_poly.pdbx_seq_one_letter_code
_entity_poly.pdbx_strand_id
1 'polypeptide(L)'
;MIELLLVFALAIGLGWPLGHYLARVMRGDPTPLDRVFGPIERGVYRLLGIDARRGMSWKGYASAFLLSNLALGVVVWILFMTQAWLPLNPDGAPNMSWDLALHTMVSFLTNTNQQHYSGQAQLSYLSQMVGIAGLQVITPMMGLAIVVATLRGLFGGREQMAGGTAATPTDEARGERDVGNYWVDVLRATLRFFLPLALLWSVLLASQGVPATLAEGPTYTPLDQSVEMRSQHVPLGPVAPMVAVKQLGTNGGGWYGPNSAVPLENPTPLSNFLETLAIILIGVDPVSRTVSDLILKRSIGSGSRRFPPVFRT
;
A
#
# COMPACT_ATOMS: atom_id res chain seq x y z
N MET A 1 26.54 -13.85 -3.16
CA MET A 1 25.78 -14.79 -2.27
C MET A 1 25.50 -14.15 -0.92
N ILE A 2 26.44 -13.40 -0.35
CA ILE A 2 26.27 -12.70 0.94
C ILE A 2 25.14 -11.65 0.86
N GLU A 3 25.05 -10.93 -0.26
CA GLU A 3 24.04 -9.90 -0.51
C GLU A 3 22.63 -10.48 -0.45
N LEU A 4 22.42 -11.61 -1.11
CA LEU A 4 21.15 -12.33 -1.10
C LEU A 4 20.76 -12.78 0.32
N LEU A 5 21.71 -13.38 1.05
CA LEU A 5 21.49 -13.81 2.43
C LEU A 5 21.18 -12.62 3.35
N LEU A 6 21.84 -11.48 3.12
CA LEU A 6 21.59 -10.25 3.88
C LEU A 6 20.19 -9.70 3.61
N VAL A 7 19.75 -9.67 2.34
CA VAL A 7 18.37 -9.26 2.00
C VAL A 7 17.35 -10.14 2.71
N PHE A 8 17.49 -11.47 2.64
CA PHE A 8 16.56 -12.37 3.30
C PHE A 8 16.61 -12.26 4.83
N ALA A 9 17.80 -12.19 5.42
CA ALA A 9 17.97 -12.06 6.86
C ALA A 9 17.33 -10.78 7.38
N LEU A 10 17.51 -9.64 6.69
CA LEU A 10 16.87 -8.38 7.04
C LEU A 10 15.36 -8.41 6.77
N ALA A 11 14.90 -8.99 5.66
CA ALA A 11 13.49 -9.11 5.35
C ALA A 11 12.73 -9.90 6.42
N ILE A 12 13.31 -11.01 6.91
CA ILE A 12 12.75 -11.79 8.02
C ILE A 12 12.89 -11.04 9.35
N GLY A 13 14.08 -10.50 9.64
CA GLY A 13 14.35 -9.81 10.90
C GLY A 13 13.49 -8.55 11.11
N LEU A 14 13.26 -7.76 10.05
CA LEU A 14 12.40 -6.58 10.06
C LEU A 14 10.93 -6.93 9.82
N GLY A 15 10.67 -7.97 9.02
CA GLY A 15 9.32 -8.44 8.73
C GLY A 15 8.60 -8.97 9.97
N TRP A 16 9.34 -9.63 10.86
CA TRP A 16 8.80 -10.17 12.10
C TRP A 16 8.13 -9.12 13.01
N PRO A 17 8.80 -8.02 13.45
CA PRO A 17 8.15 -7.00 14.25
C PRO A 17 7.09 -6.23 13.48
N LEU A 18 7.29 -6.00 12.17
CA LEU A 18 6.31 -5.33 11.31
C LEU A 18 5.01 -6.14 11.20
N GLY A 19 5.09 -7.46 11.05
CA GLY A 19 3.93 -8.35 11.02
C GLY A 19 3.15 -8.35 12.32
N HIS A 20 3.82 -8.41 13.48
CA HIS A 20 3.14 -8.34 14.79
C HIS A 20 2.45 -7.00 15.00
N TYR A 21 3.06 -5.91 14.53
CA TYR A 21 2.44 -4.60 14.58
C TYR A 21 1.24 -4.50 13.62
N LEU A 22 1.38 -4.94 12.38
CA LEU A 22 0.30 -4.94 11.39
C LEU A 22 -0.89 -5.78 11.87
N ALA A 23 -0.63 -6.97 12.43
CA ALA A 23 -1.66 -7.81 13.04
C ALA A 23 -2.43 -7.09 14.14
N ARG A 24 -1.75 -6.33 15.01
CA ARG A 24 -2.38 -5.51 16.06
C ARG A 24 -3.24 -4.40 15.45
N VAL A 25 -2.73 -3.71 14.43
CA VAL A 25 -3.46 -2.66 13.70
C VAL A 25 -4.75 -3.23 13.08
N MET A 26 -4.65 -4.38 12.40
CA MET A 26 -5.80 -5.03 11.75
C MET A 26 -6.79 -5.66 12.74
N ARG A 27 -6.37 -5.99 13.97
CA ARG A 27 -7.30 -6.37 15.05
C ARG A 27 -7.94 -5.17 15.75
N GLY A 28 -7.33 -4.00 15.66
CA GLY A 28 -7.69 -2.84 16.47
C GLY A 28 -7.23 -2.94 17.93
N ASP A 29 -6.18 -3.73 18.19
CA ASP A 29 -5.53 -3.79 19.49
C ASP A 29 -4.88 -2.42 19.80
N PRO A 30 -4.82 -1.96 21.07
CA PRO A 30 -4.13 -0.73 21.43
C PRO A 30 -2.66 -0.75 21.01
N THR A 31 -2.19 0.35 20.41
CA THR A 31 -0.79 0.52 20.02
C THR A 31 -0.22 1.84 20.57
N PRO A 32 1.10 1.93 20.83
CA PRO A 32 1.72 3.20 21.25
C PRO A 32 1.48 4.34 20.26
N LEU A 33 1.35 4.00 18.97
CA LEU A 33 1.12 4.95 17.88
C LEU A 33 -0.33 5.49 17.81
N ASP A 34 -1.24 4.96 18.63
CA ASP A 34 -2.63 5.46 18.74
C ASP A 34 -2.70 6.92 19.17
N ARG A 35 -1.71 7.40 19.95
CA ARG A 35 -1.63 8.81 20.37
C ARG A 35 -1.46 9.76 19.18
N VAL A 36 -0.75 9.31 18.14
CA VAL A 36 -0.44 10.09 16.95
C VAL A 36 -1.53 9.87 15.88
N PHE A 37 -1.83 8.61 15.54
CA PHE A 37 -2.75 8.32 14.43
C PHE A 37 -4.22 8.30 14.84
N GLY A 38 -4.54 8.06 16.11
CA GLY A 38 -5.93 8.02 16.58
C GLY A 38 -6.72 9.31 16.33
N PRO A 39 -6.17 10.51 16.63
CA PRO A 39 -6.80 11.78 16.27
C PRO A 39 -7.00 11.95 14.76
N ILE A 40 -5.99 11.59 13.96
CA ILE A 40 -6.02 11.69 12.49
C ILE A 40 -7.14 10.80 11.93
N GLU A 41 -7.18 9.53 12.36
CA GLU A 41 -8.20 8.58 11.96
C GLU A 41 -9.60 9.05 12.33
N ARG A 42 -9.81 9.53 13.55
CA ARG A 42 -11.12 10.07 13.96
C ARG A 42 -11.54 11.27 13.12
N GLY A 43 -10.59 12.11 12.72
CA GLY A 43 -10.83 13.21 11.79
C GLY A 43 -11.30 12.71 10.43
N VAL A 44 -10.56 11.76 9.83
CA VAL A 44 -10.89 11.16 8.53
C VAL A 44 -12.23 10.41 8.60
N TYR A 45 -12.47 9.63 9.65
CA TYR A 45 -13.73 8.93 9.86
C TYR A 45 -14.92 9.89 9.94
N ARG A 46 -14.77 11.01 10.66
CA ARG A 46 -15.83 12.02 10.74
C ARG A 46 -16.08 12.71 9.40
N LEU A 47 -15.03 13.05 8.66
CA LEU A 47 -15.13 13.71 7.36
C LEU A 47 -15.81 12.80 6.32
N LEU A 48 -15.52 11.51 6.34
CA LEU A 48 -16.07 10.52 5.41
C LEU A 48 -17.35 9.84 5.92
N GLY A 49 -17.83 10.19 7.12
CA GLY A 49 -19.01 9.57 7.72
C GLY A 49 -18.84 8.08 8.06
N ILE A 50 -17.60 7.63 8.31
CA ILE A 50 -17.28 6.23 8.62
C ILE A 50 -17.54 5.96 10.10
N ASP A 51 -18.50 5.08 10.38
CA ASP A 51 -18.65 4.50 11.72
C ASP A 51 -17.72 3.30 11.87
N ALA A 52 -16.61 3.49 12.58
CA ALA A 52 -15.60 2.45 12.79
C ALA A 52 -16.08 1.28 13.68
N ARG A 53 -17.20 1.42 14.40
CA ARG A 53 -17.77 0.35 15.23
C ARG A 53 -18.69 -0.58 14.44
N ARG A 54 -19.21 -0.11 13.31
CA ARG A 54 -20.13 -0.86 12.47
C ARG A 54 -19.35 -1.87 11.62
N GLY A 55 -19.60 -3.15 11.89
CA GLY A 55 -19.16 -4.25 11.05
C GLY A 55 -19.94 -4.36 9.73
N MET A 56 -19.38 -5.05 8.75
CA MET A 56 -19.98 -5.32 7.45
C MET A 56 -20.06 -6.83 7.23
N SER A 57 -21.14 -7.29 6.57
CA SER A 57 -21.15 -8.63 6.00
C SER A 57 -20.25 -8.71 4.78
N TRP A 58 -19.94 -9.92 4.31
CA TRP A 58 -19.08 -10.12 3.14
C TRP A 58 -19.59 -9.38 1.89
N LYS A 59 -20.91 -9.31 1.70
CA LYS A 59 -21.53 -8.57 0.57
C LYS A 59 -21.27 -7.08 0.69
N GLY A 60 -21.46 -6.51 1.89
CA GLY A 60 -21.21 -5.10 2.16
C GLY A 60 -19.73 -4.74 2.02
N TYR A 61 -18.84 -5.63 2.43
CA TYR A 61 -17.40 -5.45 2.29
C TYR A 61 -16.96 -5.50 0.83
N ALA A 62 -17.43 -6.51 0.08
CA ALA A 62 -17.12 -6.67 -1.35
C ALA A 62 -17.70 -5.52 -2.17
N SER A 63 -18.92 -5.07 -1.88
CA SER A 63 -19.51 -3.92 -2.58
C SER A 63 -18.74 -2.63 -2.28
N ALA A 64 -18.32 -2.40 -1.02
CA ALA A 64 -17.49 -1.25 -0.67
C ALA A 64 -16.15 -1.27 -1.41
N PHE A 65 -15.51 -2.43 -1.53
CA PHE A 65 -14.29 -2.61 -2.34
C PHE A 65 -14.52 -2.34 -3.83
N LEU A 66 -15.59 -2.86 -4.43
CA LEU A 66 -15.86 -2.65 -5.86
C LEU A 66 -16.22 -1.20 -6.16
N LEU A 67 -17.04 -0.56 -5.32
CA LEU A 67 -17.45 0.82 -5.48
C LEU A 67 -16.29 1.80 -5.25
N SER A 68 -15.40 1.52 -4.30
CA SER A 68 -14.20 2.34 -4.09
C SER A 68 -13.26 2.26 -5.30
N ASN A 69 -13.06 1.07 -5.86
CA ASN A 69 -12.25 0.89 -7.07
C ASN A 69 -12.88 1.62 -8.26
N LEU A 70 -14.19 1.52 -8.46
CA LEU A 70 -14.89 2.25 -9.52
C LEU A 70 -14.73 3.77 -9.35
N ALA A 71 -14.94 4.29 -8.14
CA ALA A 71 -14.84 5.72 -7.86
C ALA A 71 -13.40 6.23 -8.08
N LEU A 72 -12.39 5.55 -7.54
CA LEU A 72 -10.98 5.89 -7.74
C LEU A 72 -10.61 5.80 -9.22
N GLY A 73 -11.05 4.75 -9.90
CA GLY A 73 -10.79 4.54 -11.32
C GLY A 73 -11.35 5.68 -12.17
N VAL A 74 -12.59 6.09 -11.94
CA VAL A 74 -13.19 7.22 -12.67
C VAL A 74 -12.42 8.52 -12.41
N VAL A 75 -12.08 8.81 -11.15
CA VAL A 75 -11.34 10.03 -10.79
C VAL A 75 -9.96 10.06 -11.45
N VAL A 76 -9.20 8.97 -11.36
CA VAL A 76 -7.86 8.87 -11.94
C VAL A 76 -7.90 8.88 -13.47
N TRP A 77 -8.90 8.25 -14.07
CA TRP A 77 -9.06 8.26 -15.52
C TRP A 77 -9.32 9.68 -16.06
N ILE A 78 -10.22 10.43 -15.41
CA ILE A 78 -10.48 11.84 -15.74
C ILE A 78 -9.22 12.68 -15.51
N LEU A 79 -8.49 12.46 -14.41
CA LEU A 79 -7.24 13.16 -14.12
C LEU A 79 -6.24 13.00 -15.28
N PHE A 80 -6.00 11.79 -15.77
CA PHE A 80 -5.07 11.57 -16.90
C PHE A 80 -5.53 12.20 -18.21
N MET A 81 -6.84 12.22 -18.47
CA MET A 81 -7.41 12.84 -19.67
C MET A 81 -7.43 14.37 -19.62
N THR A 82 -7.26 14.98 -18.45
CA THR A 82 -7.38 16.44 -18.24
C THR A 82 -6.13 17.09 -17.65
N GLN A 83 -5.06 16.32 -17.41
CA GLN A 83 -3.85 16.74 -16.72
C GLN A 83 -3.17 17.99 -17.29
N ALA A 84 -3.26 18.25 -18.59
CA ALA A 84 -2.65 19.42 -19.22
C ALA A 84 -3.28 20.74 -18.75
N TRP A 85 -4.51 20.70 -18.24
CA TRP A 85 -5.25 21.87 -17.75
C TRP A 85 -5.14 22.04 -16.23
N LEU A 86 -4.47 21.12 -15.54
CA LEU A 86 -4.37 21.07 -14.09
C LEU A 86 -3.02 21.65 -13.60
N PRO A 87 -2.93 22.09 -12.33
CA PRO A 87 -1.68 22.59 -11.78
C PRO A 87 -0.63 21.49 -11.64
N LEU A 88 0.61 21.88 -11.31
CA LEU A 88 1.76 20.97 -11.16
C LEU A 88 2.07 20.19 -12.45
N ASN A 89 2.15 20.94 -13.56
CA ASN A 89 2.60 20.44 -14.85
C ASN A 89 3.76 21.29 -15.40
N PRO A 90 4.91 21.37 -14.69
CA PRO A 90 6.02 22.24 -15.09
C PRO A 90 6.59 21.84 -16.46
N ASP A 91 6.61 20.54 -16.76
CA ASP A 91 7.16 20.01 -18.01
C ASP A 91 6.15 20.04 -19.19
N GLY A 92 4.95 20.61 -18.97
CA GLY A 92 3.95 20.76 -20.03
C GLY A 92 3.41 19.45 -20.61
N ALA A 93 3.30 18.41 -19.78
CA ALA A 93 2.82 17.09 -20.20
C ALA A 93 1.40 17.18 -20.81
N PRO A 94 1.15 16.54 -21.96
CA PRO A 94 -0.14 16.60 -22.65
C PRO A 94 -1.20 15.72 -21.97
N ASN A 95 -2.47 15.92 -22.34
CA ASN A 95 -3.55 15.00 -21.97
C ASN A 95 -3.31 13.62 -22.61
N MET A 96 -3.55 12.55 -21.86
CA MET A 96 -3.56 11.20 -22.43
C MET A 96 -4.78 10.99 -23.32
N SER A 97 -4.64 10.18 -24.37
CA SER A 97 -5.80 9.66 -25.10
C SER A 97 -6.67 8.80 -24.18
N TRP A 98 -7.96 8.69 -24.47
CA TRP A 98 -8.92 8.01 -23.59
C TRP A 98 -8.54 6.55 -23.29
N ASP A 99 -7.98 5.85 -24.28
CA ASP A 99 -7.58 4.44 -24.25
C ASP A 99 -6.29 4.25 -23.43
N LEU A 100 -5.29 5.12 -23.62
CA LEU A 100 -4.06 5.11 -22.83
C LEU A 100 -4.36 5.44 -21.37
N ALA A 101 -5.20 6.45 -21.13
CA ALA A 101 -5.65 6.84 -19.80
C ALA A 101 -6.41 5.69 -19.11
N LEU A 102 -7.29 5.00 -19.85
CA LEU A 102 -8.07 3.86 -19.33
C LEU A 102 -7.15 2.70 -18.97
N HIS A 103 -6.26 2.31 -19.89
CA HIS A 103 -5.27 1.25 -19.65
C HIS A 103 -4.41 1.56 -18.43
N THR A 104 -3.87 2.78 -18.36
CA THR A 104 -2.99 3.22 -17.27
C THR A 104 -3.74 3.21 -15.94
N MET A 105 -4.96 3.76 -15.90
CA MET A 105 -5.79 3.72 -14.70
C MET A 105 -6.06 2.28 -14.25
N VAL A 106 -6.54 1.41 -15.14
CA VAL A 106 -6.86 0.01 -14.80
C VAL A 106 -5.61 -0.68 -14.27
N SER A 107 -4.47 -0.51 -14.95
CA SER A 107 -3.23 -1.16 -14.58
C SER A 107 -2.75 -0.79 -13.17
N PHE A 108 -2.82 0.48 -12.80
CA PHE A 108 -2.45 0.93 -11.45
C PHE A 108 -3.51 0.58 -10.42
N LEU A 109 -4.79 0.59 -10.78
CA LEU A 109 -5.90 0.20 -9.92
C LEU A 109 -5.85 -1.29 -9.56
N THR A 110 -5.41 -2.14 -10.50
CA THR A 110 -5.22 -3.58 -10.30
C THR A 110 -3.85 -3.94 -9.72
N ASN A 111 -3.07 -2.96 -9.23
CA ASN A 111 -1.73 -3.16 -8.66
C ASN A 111 -0.76 -3.86 -9.63
N THR A 112 -0.99 -3.74 -10.93
CA THR A 112 -0.18 -4.36 -12.01
C THR A 112 0.88 -3.38 -12.50
N ASN A 113 0.47 -2.14 -12.75
CA ASN A 113 1.29 -1.00 -13.11
C ASN A 113 2.15 -1.22 -14.36
N GLN A 114 1.58 -1.90 -15.34
CA GLN A 114 2.08 -2.00 -16.70
C GLN A 114 2.01 -0.63 -17.39
N GLN A 115 3.10 -0.24 -18.05
CA GLN A 115 3.26 1.08 -18.65
C GLN A 115 3.40 0.94 -20.17
N HIS A 116 2.46 1.55 -20.91
CA HIS A 116 2.57 1.81 -22.36
C HIS A 116 2.88 3.29 -22.63
N TYR A 117 3.46 3.95 -21.63
CA TYR A 117 3.79 5.36 -21.63
C TYR A 117 5.18 5.55 -21.02
N SER A 118 5.80 6.68 -21.30
CA SER A 118 7.00 7.13 -20.61
C SER A 118 6.62 8.18 -19.57
N GLY A 119 6.73 7.84 -18.29
CA GLY A 119 6.17 8.68 -17.22
C GLY A 119 6.75 10.09 -17.19
N GLN A 120 8.05 10.23 -17.51
CA GLN A 120 8.71 11.53 -17.55
C GLN A 120 8.29 12.44 -18.72
N ALA A 121 7.55 11.91 -19.71
CA ALA A 121 7.12 12.67 -20.89
C ALA A 121 5.59 12.79 -21.01
N GLN A 122 4.83 11.89 -20.39
CA GLN A 122 3.38 11.77 -20.60
C GLN A 122 2.55 12.00 -19.34
N LEU A 123 3.16 12.21 -18.19
CA LEU A 123 2.44 12.52 -16.96
C LEU A 123 2.90 13.83 -16.35
N SER A 124 1.94 14.65 -15.95
CA SER A 124 2.19 15.80 -15.08
C SER A 124 2.62 15.34 -13.68
N TYR A 125 3.25 16.22 -12.90
CA TYR A 125 3.59 15.90 -11.51
C TYR A 125 2.33 15.64 -10.68
N LEU A 126 1.23 16.36 -10.93
CA LEU A 126 -0.06 16.07 -10.27
C LEU A 126 -0.53 14.64 -10.56
N SER A 127 -0.51 14.23 -11.83
CA SER A 127 -0.92 12.88 -12.24
C SER A 127 -0.02 11.80 -11.64
N GLN A 128 1.29 12.05 -11.57
CA GLN A 128 2.24 11.15 -10.90
C GLN A 128 1.96 11.04 -9.40
N MET A 129 1.70 12.16 -8.72
CA MET A 129 1.51 12.17 -7.27
C MET A 129 0.14 11.60 -6.85
N VAL A 130 -0.93 12.03 -7.50
CA VAL A 130 -2.31 11.70 -7.09
C VAL A 130 -2.81 10.45 -7.77
N GLY A 131 -2.57 10.30 -9.08
CA GLY A 131 -3.01 9.14 -9.85
C GLY A 131 -2.10 7.94 -9.62
N ILE A 132 -0.83 8.07 -9.99
CA ILE A 132 0.13 6.97 -9.96
C ILE A 132 0.50 6.59 -8.52
N ALA A 133 1.21 7.46 -7.80
CA ALA A 133 1.67 7.18 -6.45
C ALA A 133 0.50 6.99 -5.47
N GLY A 134 -0.60 7.74 -5.64
CA GLY A 134 -1.83 7.56 -4.87
C GLY A 134 -2.42 6.16 -5.01
N LEU A 135 -2.51 5.63 -6.24
CA LEU A 135 -2.93 4.26 -6.47
C LEU A 135 -1.92 3.26 -5.89
N GLN A 136 -0.61 3.47 -6.10
CA GLN A 136 0.46 2.62 -5.56
C GLN A 136 0.45 2.50 -4.03
N VAL A 137 -0.08 3.51 -3.34
CA VAL A 137 -0.29 3.49 -1.88
C VAL A 137 -1.54 2.71 -1.50
N ILE A 138 -2.67 2.96 -2.19
CA ILE A 138 -3.97 2.48 -1.73
C ILE A 138 -4.27 1.04 -2.17
N THR A 139 -3.91 0.65 -3.38
CA THR A 139 -4.25 -0.65 -3.96
C THR A 139 -3.61 -1.83 -3.21
N PRO A 140 -2.34 -1.81 -2.75
CA PRO A 140 -1.82 -2.90 -1.91
C PRO A 140 -2.54 -2.98 -0.56
N MET A 141 -2.99 -1.84 0.00
CA MET A 141 -3.75 -1.81 1.26
C MET A 141 -5.17 -2.35 1.09
N MET A 142 -5.80 -2.11 -0.07
CA MET A 142 -7.05 -2.76 -0.43
C MET A 142 -6.89 -4.28 -0.55
N GLY A 143 -5.81 -4.74 -1.18
CA GLY A 143 -5.48 -6.17 -1.26
C GLY A 143 -5.31 -6.81 0.11
N LEU A 144 -4.55 -6.16 1.00
CA LEU A 144 -4.39 -6.58 2.39
C LEU A 144 -5.73 -6.63 3.15
N ALA A 145 -6.58 -5.62 2.97
CA ALA A 145 -7.90 -5.56 3.59
C ALA A 145 -8.77 -6.76 3.17
N ILE A 146 -8.75 -7.14 1.89
CA ILE A 146 -9.45 -8.33 1.37
C ILE A 146 -8.89 -9.63 1.96
N VAL A 147 -7.57 -9.76 2.09
CA VAL A 147 -6.94 -10.91 2.76
C VAL A 147 -7.44 -11.02 4.21
N VAL A 148 -7.42 -9.91 4.96
CA VAL A 148 -7.87 -9.90 6.35
C VAL A 148 -9.37 -10.19 6.48
N ALA A 149 -10.21 -9.63 5.61
CA ALA A 149 -11.64 -9.91 5.58
C ALA A 149 -11.92 -11.40 5.28
N THR A 150 -11.14 -12.00 4.36
CA THR A 150 -11.22 -13.43 4.04
C THR A 150 -10.86 -14.29 5.25
N LEU A 151 -9.78 -13.96 5.95
CA LEU A 151 -9.40 -14.64 7.19
C LEU A 151 -10.50 -14.51 8.26
N ARG A 152 -11.05 -13.31 8.46
CA ARG A 152 -12.18 -13.11 9.39
C ARG A 152 -13.38 -13.97 8.97
N GLY A 153 -13.71 -14.01 7.68
CA GLY A 153 -14.77 -14.87 7.15
C GLY A 153 -14.55 -16.36 7.43
N LEU A 154 -13.33 -16.87 7.21
CA LEU A 154 -12.97 -18.28 7.43
C LEU A 154 -12.93 -18.66 8.92
N PHE A 155 -12.47 -17.75 9.79
CA PHE A 155 -12.23 -18.02 11.21
C PHE A 155 -13.33 -17.49 12.16
N GLY A 156 -14.56 -17.34 11.65
CA GLY A 156 -15.74 -17.12 12.51
C GLY A 156 -16.15 -15.66 12.74
N GLY A 157 -15.57 -14.72 12.02
CA GLY A 157 -15.87 -13.30 12.06
C GLY A 157 -14.93 -12.49 12.93
N ARG A 158 -15.08 -11.16 12.89
CA ARG A 158 -14.20 -10.19 13.56
C ARG A 158 -14.10 -10.42 15.07
N GLU A 159 -15.24 -10.63 15.74
CA GLU A 159 -15.28 -10.77 17.21
C GLU A 159 -14.62 -12.06 17.71
N GLN A 160 -14.84 -13.17 16.98
CA GLN A 160 -14.24 -14.47 17.31
C GLN A 160 -12.71 -14.44 17.10
N MET A 161 -12.24 -13.74 16.07
CA MET A 161 -10.79 -13.51 15.87
C MET A 161 -10.17 -12.51 16.88
N ALA A 162 -10.97 -11.61 17.46
CA ALA A 162 -10.50 -10.67 18.47
C ALA A 162 -10.42 -11.29 19.89
N GLY A 163 -10.79 -12.56 20.06
CA GLY A 163 -10.73 -13.26 21.35
C GLY A 163 -11.96 -13.06 22.24
N GLY A 164 -13.09 -12.61 21.67
CA GLY A 164 -14.36 -12.53 22.39
C GLY A 164 -14.91 -13.91 22.75
N THR A 165 -15.53 -14.04 23.92
CA THR A 165 -16.31 -15.23 24.31
C THR A 165 -17.50 -15.43 23.38
N ALA A 166 -17.80 -16.71 23.12
CA ALA A 166 -18.78 -17.25 22.17
C ALA A 166 -19.92 -16.32 21.73
N ALA A 167 -20.22 -16.39 20.42
CA ALA A 167 -21.37 -15.76 19.80
C ALA A 167 -22.62 -15.96 20.66
N THR A 168 -23.38 -14.88 20.85
CA THR A 168 -24.72 -15.01 21.41
C THR A 168 -25.51 -15.86 20.41
N PRO A 169 -26.21 -16.95 20.82
CA PRO A 169 -26.84 -17.92 19.92
C PRO A 169 -27.92 -17.34 18.99
N THR A 170 -28.20 -16.04 19.09
CA THR A 170 -29.24 -15.33 18.35
C THR A 170 -28.82 -14.85 16.96
N ASP A 171 -27.51 -14.75 16.65
CA ASP A 171 -27.03 -14.36 15.30
C ASP A 171 -26.75 -15.54 14.36
N GLU A 172 -26.69 -16.77 14.88
CA GLU A 172 -26.60 -18.00 14.08
C GLU A 172 -27.82 -18.17 13.15
N ALA A 173 -28.94 -17.54 13.48
CA ALA A 173 -30.17 -17.56 12.71
C ALA A 173 -30.15 -16.70 11.41
N ARG A 174 -29.10 -15.88 11.17
CA ARG A 174 -29.04 -14.96 10.01
C ARG A 174 -27.87 -15.16 9.04
N GLY A 175 -26.97 -16.11 9.29
CA GLY A 175 -26.05 -16.64 8.27
C GLY A 175 -24.94 -15.73 7.71
N GLU A 176 -24.89 -14.43 8.03
CA GLU A 176 -23.84 -13.52 7.52
C GLU A 176 -22.87 -13.10 8.64
N ARG A 177 -21.61 -13.54 8.54
CA ARG A 177 -20.53 -13.22 9.49
C ARG A 177 -20.04 -11.78 9.31
N ASP A 178 -19.76 -11.07 10.41
CA ASP A 178 -19.07 -9.78 10.40
C ASP A 178 -17.60 -9.97 9.99
N VAL A 179 -17.23 -9.45 8.82
CA VAL A 179 -15.85 -9.49 8.29
C VAL A 179 -15.06 -8.21 8.58
N GLY A 180 -15.64 -7.30 9.38
CA GLY A 180 -15.07 -6.02 9.75
C GLY A 180 -15.56 -4.88 8.85
N ASN A 181 -14.79 -3.80 8.79
CA ASN A 181 -15.20 -2.59 8.07
C ASN A 181 -14.13 -2.23 7.05
N TYR A 182 -14.49 -2.31 5.76
CA TYR A 182 -13.58 -2.09 4.64
C TYR A 182 -12.81 -0.76 4.74
N TRP A 183 -13.53 0.32 5.04
CA TRP A 183 -12.92 1.65 5.13
C TRP A 183 -11.93 1.76 6.28
N VAL A 184 -12.25 1.14 7.42
CA VAL A 184 -11.36 1.12 8.59
C VAL A 184 -10.11 0.31 8.30
N ASP A 185 -10.25 -0.86 7.68
CA ASP A 185 -9.13 -1.75 7.37
C ASP A 185 -8.14 -1.08 6.41
N VAL A 186 -8.66 -0.49 5.32
CA VAL A 186 -7.83 0.24 4.34
C VAL A 186 -7.18 1.45 5.01
N LEU A 187 -7.95 2.30 5.70
CA LEU A 187 -7.40 3.53 6.30
C LEU A 187 -6.33 3.25 7.35
N ARG A 188 -6.53 2.24 8.21
CA ARG A 188 -5.54 1.88 9.23
C ARG A 188 -4.27 1.32 8.62
N ALA A 189 -4.40 0.42 7.64
CA ALA A 189 -3.25 -0.12 6.93
C ALA A 189 -2.46 0.98 6.21
N THR A 190 -3.15 1.92 5.55
CA THR A 190 -2.51 3.06 4.89
C THR A 190 -1.83 4.01 5.89
N LEU A 191 -2.56 4.52 6.88
CA LEU A 191 -2.07 5.58 7.78
C LEU A 191 -1.04 5.08 8.78
N ARG A 192 -1.26 3.89 9.37
CA ARG A 192 -0.45 3.41 10.50
C ARG A 192 0.71 2.53 10.10
N PHE A 193 0.68 1.94 8.90
CA PHE A 193 1.67 0.98 8.45
C PHE A 193 2.36 1.43 7.17
N PHE A 194 1.62 1.65 6.09
CA PHE A 194 2.23 1.88 4.78
C PHE A 194 2.88 3.26 4.66
N LEU A 195 2.17 4.34 4.98
CA LEU A 195 2.72 5.70 4.85
C LEU A 195 3.93 5.97 5.74
N PRO A 196 3.98 5.56 7.02
CA PRO A 196 5.17 5.74 7.85
C PRO A 196 6.38 4.98 7.28
N LEU A 197 6.17 3.76 6.78
CA LEU A 197 7.22 2.96 6.18
C LEU A 197 7.69 3.54 4.84
N ALA A 198 6.76 4.02 4.01
CA ALA A 198 7.05 4.69 2.75
C ALA A 198 7.82 6.00 2.96
N LEU A 199 7.49 6.78 3.99
CA LEU A 199 8.24 7.98 4.35
C LEU A 199 9.68 7.63 4.73
N LEU A 200 9.87 6.61 5.58
CA LEU A 200 11.21 6.14 5.95
C LEU A 200 12.00 5.71 4.71
N TRP A 201 11.40 4.90 3.84
CA TRP A 201 12.07 4.41 2.63
C TRP A 201 12.38 5.54 1.64
N SER A 202 11.47 6.50 1.48
CA SER A 202 11.68 7.68 0.65
C SER A 202 12.89 8.49 1.12
N VAL A 203 13.07 8.67 2.43
CA VAL A 203 14.23 9.37 2.98
C VAL A 203 15.52 8.59 2.74
N LEU A 204 15.49 7.27 2.92
CA LEU A 204 16.64 6.41 2.63
C LEU A 204 17.04 6.48 1.16
N LEU A 205 16.09 6.38 0.23
CA LEU A 205 16.36 6.49 -1.21
C LEU A 205 16.84 7.89 -1.60
N ALA A 206 16.23 8.94 -1.06
CA ALA A 206 16.68 10.32 -1.28
C ALA A 206 18.12 10.54 -0.79
N SER A 207 18.51 9.90 0.33
CA SER A 207 19.89 9.95 0.84
C SER A 207 20.91 9.31 -0.11
N GLN A 208 20.45 8.42 -1.00
CA GLN A 208 21.28 7.78 -2.02
C GLN A 208 21.33 8.55 -3.34
N GLY A 209 20.60 9.65 -3.48
CA GLY A 209 20.59 10.50 -4.68
C GLY A 209 19.34 10.39 -5.55
N VAL A 210 18.30 9.66 -5.11
CA VAL A 210 17.01 9.64 -5.80
C VAL A 210 16.33 11.00 -5.65
N PRO A 211 15.90 11.69 -6.72
CA PRO A 211 15.33 13.04 -6.62
C PRO A 211 14.04 13.10 -5.81
N ALA A 212 13.87 14.17 -5.04
CA ALA A 212 12.65 14.44 -4.28
C ALA A 212 12.31 15.93 -4.36
N THR A 213 11.92 16.41 -5.54
CA THR A 213 11.68 17.83 -5.82
C THR A 213 10.38 18.07 -6.59
N LEU A 214 9.81 19.27 -6.47
CA LEU A 214 8.70 19.73 -7.32
C LEU A 214 9.17 20.77 -8.36
N ALA A 215 10.47 21.02 -8.46
CA ALA A 215 11.04 21.90 -9.47
C ALA A 215 10.97 21.25 -10.86
N GLU A 216 10.92 22.11 -11.88
CA GLU A 216 11.08 21.72 -13.29
C GLU A 216 12.44 21.03 -13.50
N GLY A 217 12.48 20.08 -14.44
CA GLY A 217 13.72 19.42 -14.83
C GLY A 217 14.77 20.42 -15.38
N PRO A 218 16.03 20.36 -14.94
CA PRO A 218 17.07 21.20 -15.51
C PRO A 218 17.39 20.80 -16.96
N THR A 219 17.75 21.80 -17.77
CA THR A 219 18.28 21.60 -19.12
C THR A 219 19.79 21.79 -19.10
N TYR A 220 20.53 20.78 -19.54
CA TYR A 220 22.00 20.77 -19.60
C TYR A 220 22.50 20.74 -21.04
N THR A 221 23.70 21.28 -21.26
CA THR A 221 24.45 21.08 -22.50
C THR A 221 25.34 19.85 -22.35
N PRO A 222 25.21 18.82 -23.20
CA PRO A 222 26.07 17.64 -23.14
C PRO A 222 27.55 18.02 -23.30
N LEU A 223 28.41 17.40 -22.49
CA LEU A 223 29.87 17.60 -22.56
C LEU A 223 30.51 16.81 -23.69
N ASP A 224 29.90 15.69 -24.09
CA ASP A 224 30.38 14.84 -25.16
C ASP A 224 30.04 15.47 -26.52
N GLN A 225 31.06 15.97 -27.19
CA GLN A 225 30.95 16.64 -28.50
C GLN A 225 30.60 15.69 -29.65
N SER A 226 30.67 14.37 -29.43
CA SER A 226 30.24 13.37 -30.42
C SER A 226 28.71 13.21 -30.47
N VAL A 227 27.99 13.72 -29.48
CA VAL A 227 26.53 13.68 -29.43
C VAL A 227 25.97 14.88 -30.19
N GLU A 228 25.18 14.63 -31.23
CA GLU A 228 24.54 15.70 -32.03
C GLU A 228 23.54 16.57 -31.23
N MET A 229 23.15 16.10 -30.04
CA MET A 229 22.20 16.77 -29.16
C MET A 229 22.82 18.03 -28.52
N ARG A 230 22.29 19.20 -28.87
CA ARG A 230 22.76 20.50 -28.34
C ARG A 230 22.33 20.79 -26.91
N SER A 231 21.24 20.17 -26.45
CA SER A 231 20.69 20.36 -25.11
C SER A 231 19.91 19.12 -24.69
N GLN A 232 20.06 18.71 -23.43
CA GLN A 232 19.35 17.60 -22.82
C GLN A 232 18.52 18.10 -21.65
N HIS A 233 17.21 17.92 -21.73
CA HIS A 233 16.31 18.14 -20.58
C HIS A 233 16.30 16.89 -19.71
N VAL A 234 16.54 17.05 -18.41
CA VAL A 234 16.52 15.95 -17.43
C VAL A 234 15.26 16.11 -16.59
N PRO A 235 14.18 15.38 -16.89
CA PRO A 235 12.96 15.48 -16.11
C PRO A 235 13.22 14.97 -14.69
N LEU A 236 12.73 15.72 -13.71
CA LEU A 236 12.85 15.38 -12.29
C LEU A 236 11.44 15.19 -11.71
N GLY A 237 11.33 15.28 -10.39
CA GLY A 237 10.07 15.17 -9.67
C GLY A 237 10.24 14.56 -8.28
N PRO A 238 9.13 14.28 -7.59
CA PRO A 238 9.10 13.53 -6.35
C PRO A 238 9.33 12.03 -6.62
N VAL A 239 10.49 11.70 -7.20
CA VAL A 239 10.84 10.32 -7.61
C VAL A 239 11.05 9.42 -6.40
N ALA A 240 11.78 9.86 -5.38
CA ALA A 240 12.07 9.07 -4.18
C ALA A 240 10.82 8.57 -3.45
N PRO A 241 9.81 9.40 -3.15
CA PRO A 241 8.59 8.89 -2.52
C PRO A 241 7.80 7.96 -3.45
N MET A 242 7.83 8.17 -4.76
CA MET A 242 7.21 7.27 -5.74
C MET A 242 7.90 5.90 -5.77
N VAL A 243 9.23 5.86 -5.86
CA VAL A 243 10.03 4.62 -5.82
C VAL A 243 9.82 3.90 -4.48
N ALA A 244 9.75 4.63 -3.36
CA ALA A 244 9.46 4.03 -2.06
C ALA A 244 8.12 3.29 -2.04
N VAL A 245 7.03 3.95 -2.45
CA VAL A 245 5.70 3.32 -2.45
C VAL A 245 5.59 2.22 -3.49
N LYS A 246 6.25 2.36 -4.65
CA LYS A 246 6.18 1.32 -5.67
C LYS A 246 6.83 0.03 -5.16
N GLN A 247 8.01 0.11 -4.56
CA GLN A 247 8.73 -1.08 -4.13
C GLN A 247 8.07 -1.74 -2.92
N LEU A 248 7.69 -0.96 -1.91
CA LEU A 248 7.01 -1.50 -0.72
C LEU A 248 5.66 -2.13 -1.08
N GLY A 249 4.86 -1.47 -1.91
CA GLY A 249 3.56 -1.97 -2.33
C GLY A 249 3.64 -3.09 -3.36
N THR A 250 4.84 -3.54 -3.75
CA THR A 250 5.07 -4.52 -4.82
C THR A 250 4.39 -4.12 -6.14
N ASN A 251 4.43 -2.83 -6.42
CA ASN A 251 3.93 -2.21 -7.63
C ASN A 251 5.00 -2.27 -8.73
N GLY A 252 4.58 -2.46 -9.98
CA GLY A 252 5.51 -2.56 -11.11
C GLY A 252 5.90 -1.24 -11.80
N GLY A 253 5.23 -0.11 -11.51
CA GLY A 253 5.33 1.11 -12.32
C GLY A 253 6.38 2.10 -11.82
N GLY A 254 7.23 2.60 -12.73
CA GLY A 254 8.30 3.57 -12.47
C GLY A 254 7.97 4.99 -12.88
N TRP A 255 8.76 5.95 -12.38
CA TRP A 255 8.64 7.36 -12.76
C TRP A 255 9.05 7.54 -14.23
N TYR A 256 10.11 6.86 -14.63
CA TYR A 256 10.63 6.84 -15.99
C TYR A 256 10.28 5.55 -16.72
N GLY A 257 10.30 5.58 -18.05
CA GLY A 257 10.01 4.40 -18.88
C GLY A 257 10.87 3.16 -18.53
N PRO A 258 12.21 3.27 -18.41
CA PRO A 258 13.07 2.16 -18.00
C PRO A 258 13.03 1.84 -16.50
N ASN A 259 12.22 2.55 -15.71
CA ASN A 259 11.93 2.23 -14.31
C ASN A 259 13.20 2.19 -13.44
N SER A 260 13.35 1.20 -12.55
CA SER A 260 14.53 1.05 -11.66
C SER A 260 15.87 0.80 -12.37
N ALA A 261 15.92 0.77 -13.71
CA ALA A 261 17.19 0.82 -14.45
C ALA A 261 17.69 2.26 -14.66
N VAL A 262 16.84 3.27 -14.45
CA VAL A 262 17.23 4.68 -14.56
C VAL A 262 18.03 5.09 -13.32
N PRO A 263 19.21 5.73 -13.47
CA PRO A 263 20.02 6.17 -12.33
C PRO A 263 19.28 7.13 -11.37
N LEU A 264 18.29 7.85 -11.86
CA LEU A 264 17.44 8.74 -11.06
C LEU A 264 16.38 8.00 -10.24
N GLU A 265 16.13 6.71 -10.46
CA GLU A 265 15.31 5.88 -9.56
C GLU A 265 16.19 5.01 -8.66
N ASN A 266 17.34 4.55 -9.17
CA ASN A 266 18.22 3.59 -8.50
C ASN A 266 19.72 3.93 -8.73
N PRO A 267 20.25 4.95 -8.04
CA PRO A 267 21.57 5.51 -8.32
C PRO A 267 22.75 4.67 -7.83
N THR A 268 22.58 3.84 -6.80
CA THR A 268 23.69 3.17 -6.11
C THR A 268 23.41 1.68 -5.85
N PRO A 269 24.44 0.86 -5.62
CA PRO A 269 24.24 -0.51 -5.16
C PRO A 269 23.43 -0.59 -3.85
N LEU A 270 23.54 0.43 -2.99
CA LEU A 270 22.78 0.50 -1.74
C LEU A 270 21.31 0.86 -1.99
N SER A 271 20.97 1.78 -2.89
CA SER A 271 19.57 2.00 -3.28
C SER A 271 18.96 0.73 -3.86
N ASN A 272 19.70 0.01 -4.71
CA ASN A 272 19.24 -1.23 -5.30
C ASN A 272 18.95 -2.30 -4.23
N PHE A 273 19.84 -2.40 -3.24
CA PHE A 273 19.63 -3.27 -2.07
C PHE A 273 18.37 -2.88 -1.28
N LEU A 274 18.16 -1.59 -1.01
CA LEU A 274 16.99 -1.07 -0.31
C LEU A 274 15.69 -1.32 -1.10
N GLU A 275 15.69 -1.10 -2.42
CA GLU A 275 14.55 -1.40 -3.28
C GLU A 275 14.21 -2.89 -3.28
N THR A 276 15.21 -3.76 -3.44
CA THR A 276 15.03 -5.22 -3.40
C THR A 276 14.50 -5.67 -2.04
N LEU A 277 15.03 -5.11 -0.95
CA LEU A 277 14.53 -5.38 0.40
C LEU A 277 13.07 -4.96 0.55
N ALA A 278 12.68 -3.77 0.06
CA ALA A 278 11.29 -3.29 0.14
C ALA A 278 10.28 -4.20 -0.55
N ILE A 279 10.59 -4.71 -1.74
CA ILE A 279 9.72 -5.65 -2.49
C ILE A 279 9.39 -6.88 -1.63
N ILE A 280 10.39 -7.43 -0.97
CA ILE A 280 10.25 -8.68 -0.20
C ILE A 280 9.66 -8.42 1.19
N LEU A 281 9.93 -7.23 1.74
CA LEU A 281 9.64 -6.88 3.12
C LEU A 281 8.18 -7.07 3.49
N ILE A 282 7.22 -6.63 2.67
CA ILE A 282 5.79 -6.77 2.98
C ILE A 282 5.27 -8.17 2.61
N GLY A 283 5.74 -8.74 1.49
CA GLY A 283 5.20 -9.98 0.92
C GLY A 283 5.53 -11.26 1.70
N VAL A 284 6.74 -11.38 2.27
CA VAL A 284 7.20 -12.67 2.83
C VAL A 284 6.75 -12.88 4.28
N ASP A 285 6.97 -11.91 5.16
CA ASP A 285 6.87 -12.16 6.61
C ASP A 285 5.78 -11.34 7.31
N PRO A 286 5.59 -10.03 7.08
CA PRO A 286 4.52 -9.28 7.72
C PRO A 286 3.12 -9.81 7.41
N VAL A 287 2.85 -10.17 6.15
CA VAL A 287 1.54 -10.74 5.77
C VAL A 287 1.38 -12.16 6.31
N SER A 288 2.37 -13.04 6.12
CA SER A 288 2.35 -14.41 6.65
C SER A 288 2.20 -14.43 8.17
N ARG A 289 2.93 -13.57 8.87
CA ARG A 289 2.86 -13.44 10.33
C ARG A 289 1.58 -12.75 10.78
N THR A 290 1.08 -11.76 10.04
CA THR A 290 -0.25 -11.19 10.31
C THR A 290 -1.32 -12.28 10.23
N VAL A 291 -1.29 -13.10 9.19
CA VAL A 291 -2.17 -14.27 9.05
C VAL A 291 -1.98 -15.21 10.24
N SER A 292 -0.73 -15.56 10.56
CA SER A 292 -0.40 -16.47 11.67
C SER A 292 -0.89 -15.94 13.01
N ASP A 293 -0.62 -14.69 13.37
CA ASP A 293 -1.01 -14.07 14.63
C ASP A 293 -2.53 -13.84 14.72
N LEU A 294 -3.19 -13.53 13.61
CA LEU A 294 -4.65 -13.46 13.52
C LEU A 294 -5.27 -14.83 13.85
N ILE A 295 -4.64 -15.92 13.39
CA ILE A 295 -5.09 -17.29 13.64
C ILE A 295 -4.70 -17.79 15.03
N LEU A 296 -3.46 -17.55 15.48
CA LEU A 296 -2.83 -18.19 16.65
C LEU A 296 -3.28 -17.59 18.00
N LYS A 297 -3.73 -16.34 18.07
CA LYS A 297 -4.35 -15.79 19.31
C LYS A 297 -5.56 -16.63 19.77
N ARG A 298 -6.15 -17.44 18.88
CA ARG A 298 -7.15 -18.47 19.20
C ARG A 298 -6.63 -19.59 20.11
N SER A 299 -5.36 -19.97 19.97
CA SER A 299 -4.77 -21.15 20.63
C SER A 299 -4.42 -20.89 22.11
N ILE A 300 -3.93 -19.69 22.42
CA ILE A 300 -3.47 -19.34 23.78
C ILE A 300 -4.65 -18.94 24.70
N GLY A 301 -5.80 -18.55 24.13
CA GLY A 301 -7.02 -18.23 24.87
C GLY A 301 -7.87 -19.43 25.30
N SER A 302 -7.60 -20.65 24.83
CA SER A 302 -8.30 -21.83 25.35
C SER A 302 -7.59 -22.35 26.59
N GLY A 303 -7.99 -21.84 27.75
CA GLY A 303 -7.57 -22.33 29.05
C GLY A 303 -7.73 -23.85 29.17
N SER A 304 -6.81 -24.43 29.95
CA SER A 304 -6.87 -25.75 30.59
C SER A 304 -8.16 -26.54 30.29
N ARG A 305 -8.08 -27.53 29.40
CA ARG A 305 -9.04 -28.63 29.40
C ARG A 305 -8.84 -29.41 30.70
N ARG A 306 -9.50 -29.01 31.78
CA ARG A 306 -9.81 -29.93 32.88
C ARG A 306 -10.77 -30.94 32.29
N PHE A 307 -10.29 -32.17 32.11
CA PHE A 307 -11.15 -33.31 31.87
C PHE A 307 -12.19 -33.39 33.00
N PRO A 308 -13.49 -33.59 32.71
CA PRO A 308 -14.44 -33.90 33.76
C PRO A 308 -14.02 -35.22 34.42
N PRO A 309 -14.14 -35.35 35.76
CA PRO A 309 -13.86 -36.61 36.43
C PRO A 309 -14.89 -37.64 35.96
N VAL A 310 -14.44 -38.57 35.13
CA VAL A 310 -15.18 -39.75 34.72
C VAL A 310 -15.22 -40.68 35.93
N PHE A 311 -16.43 -40.87 36.50
CA PHE A 311 -16.85 -41.89 37.46
C PHE A 311 -16.09 -42.01 38.80
N ARG A 312 -16.77 -41.60 39.88
CA ARG A 312 -16.69 -42.26 41.19
C ARG A 312 -18.09 -42.73 41.59
N THR A 313 -18.32 -44.03 41.42
CA THR A 313 -19.23 -44.86 42.22
C THR A 313 -18.58 -46.22 42.32
#